data_AF-A0A0F9LIE4-F1
#
_entry.id   AF-A0A0F9LIE4-F1
#
_cell.length_a   1.000
_cell.length_b   1.000
_cell.length_c   1.000
_cell.angle_alpha   90.00
_cell.angle_beta   90.00
_cell.angle_gamma   90.00
#
_symmetry.space_group_name_H-M   'P 1'
#
loop_
_entity.id
_entity.type
_entity.pdbx_description
1 polymer ?
#
loop_
_entity_poly.entity_id
_entity_poly.type
_entity_poly.pdbx_seq_one_letter_code
_entity_poly.pdbx_strand_id
1 'polypeptide(L)' 'MKFQDVIAGAMAIILLLAIIAYGLMSIAIPEVLVGAFGIAIGWVFSRGINGQVSRQERKEPDAERSN' A
#
# COMPACT_ATOMS: atom_id res chain seq x y z
N MET A 1 -9.06 5.79 -8.48
CA MET A 1 -7.80 5.17 -8.03
C MET A 1 -7.03 4.75 -9.27
N LYS A 2 -5.73 5.02 -9.38
CA LYS A 2 -4.98 4.63 -10.58
C LYS A 2 -4.90 3.10 -10.59
N PHE A 3 -4.96 2.47 -11.77
CA PHE A 3 -4.90 0.99 -11.92
C PHE A 3 -3.69 0.38 -11.18
N GLN A 4 -2.58 1.12 -11.13
CA GLN A 4 -1.37 0.76 -10.38
C GLN A 4 -1.58 0.64 -8.87
N ASP A 5 -2.48 1.44 -8.27
CA ASP A 5 -2.77 1.37 -6.83
C ASP A 5 -3.52 0.07 -6.51
N VAL A 6 -4.41 -0.34 -7.41
CA VAL A 6 -5.16 -1.60 -7.31
C VAL A 6 -4.21 -2.80 -7.43
N ILE A 7 -3.27 -2.76 -8.37
CA ILE A 7 -2.24 -3.80 -8.53
C ILE A 7 -1.37 -3.89 -7.27
N ALA A 8 -0.91 -2.76 -6.73
CA ALA A 8 -0.09 -2.75 -5.52
C ALA A 8 -0.84 -3.35 -4.31
N GLY A 9 -2.12 -2.99 -4.13
CA GLY A 9 -2.96 -3.59 -3.10
C GLY A 9 -3.14 -5.09 -3.30
N ALA A 10 -3.42 -5.53 -4.52
CA ALA A 10 -3.56 -6.96 -4.85
C ALA A 10 -2.27 -7.74 -4.59
N MET A 11 -1.10 -7.20 -4.97
CA MET A 11 0.21 -7.80 -4.70
C MET A 11 0.45 -7.98 -3.20
N ALA A 12 0.14 -6.97 -2.38
CA ALA A 12 0.29 -7.06 -0.93
C ALA A 12 -0.63 -8.14 -0.32
N ILE A 13 -1.87 -8.26 -0.80
CA ILE A 13 -2.82 -9.30 -0.36
C ILE A 13 -2.29 -10.69 -0.73
N ILE A 14 -1.81 -10.88 -1.96
CA ILE A 14 -1.27 -12.17 -2.42
C ILE A 14 -0.06 -12.58 -1.56
N LEU A 15 0.85 -11.65 -1.27
CA LEU A 15 2.02 -11.90 -0.43
C LEU A 15 1.64 -12.21 1.03
N LEU A 16 0.63 -11.54 1.57
CA LEU A 16 0.08 -11.85 2.90
C LEU A 16 -0.48 -13.27 2.95
N LEU A 17 -1.28 -13.65 1.95
CA LEU A 17 -1.85 -14.99 1.85
C LEU A 17 -0.75 -16.05 1.73
N ALA A 18 0.32 -15.78 1.00
CA ALA A 18 1.48 -16.66 0.92
C ALA A 18 2.14 -16.85 2.30
N ILE A 19 2.39 -15.76 3.05
CA ILE A 19 2.94 -15.86 4.41
C ILE A 19 2.04 -16.69 5.33
N ILE A 20 0.73 -16.46 5.30
CA ILE A 20 -0.24 -17.24 6.08
C ILE A 20 -0.21 -18.72 5.67
N ALA A 21 -0.16 -19.02 4.38
CA ALA A 21 -0.09 -20.40 3.89
C ALA A 21 1.17 -21.13 4.37
N TYR A 22 2.34 -20.47 4.32
CA TYR A 22 3.58 -21.03 4.86
C TYR A 22 3.49 -21.26 6.38
N GLY A 23 2.91 -20.31 7.11
CA GLY A 23 2.65 -20.45 8.55
C GLY A 23 1.72 -21.63 8.88
N LEU A 24 0.63 -21.80 8.12
CA LEU A 24 -0.30 -22.93 8.30
C LEU A 24 0.34 -24.28 7.98
N MET A 25 1.23 -24.33 6.99
CA MET A 25 1.97 -25.56 6.65
C MET A 25 3.12 -25.84 7.63
N SER A 26 3.38 -24.96 8.60
CA SER A 26 4.55 -25.04 9.50
C SER A 26 5.88 -25.13 8.74
N ILE A 27 5.94 -24.51 7.55
CA ILE A 27 7.14 -24.45 6.71
C ILE A 27 7.87 -23.15 7.03
N ALA A 28 9.20 -23.20 7.04
CA ALA A 28 10.02 -22.01 7.17
C ALA A 28 9.67 -21.00 6.06
N ILE A 29 9.29 -19.79 6.45
CA ILE A 29 8.96 -18.72 5.51
C ILE A 29 10.27 -18.26 4.84
N PRO A 30 10.36 -18.27 3.50
CA PRO A 30 11.55 -17.79 2.80
C PRO A 30 11.82 -16.31 3.10
N GLU A 31 13.06 -15.94 3.41
CA GLU A 31 13.42 -14.54 3.70
C GLU A 31 13.08 -13.59 2.54
N VAL A 32 13.21 -14.08 1.31
CA VAL A 32 12.83 -13.34 0.09
C VAL A 32 11.34 -12.98 0.11
N LEU A 33 10.48 -13.86 0.63
CA LEU A 33 9.04 -13.62 0.73
C LEU A 33 8.73 -12.54 1.76
N VAL A 34 9.43 -12.55 2.90
CA VAL A 34 9.31 -11.52 3.94
C VAL A 34 9.75 -10.15 3.40
N GLY A 35 10.90 -10.11 2.70
CA GLY A 35 11.40 -8.90 2.07
C GLY A 35 10.44 -8.35 1.01
N ALA A 36 9.93 -9.21 0.13
CA ALA A 36 8.96 -8.84 -0.89
C ALA A 36 7.67 -8.28 -0.27
N PHE A 37 7.18 -8.91 0.80
CA PHE A 37 6.02 -8.42 1.55
C PHE A 37 6.27 -7.05 2.17
N GLY A 38 7.42 -6.85 2.82
CA GLY A 38 7.79 -5.55 3.40
C GLY A 38 7.83 -4.42 2.37
N ILE A 39 8.40 -4.68 1.19
CA ILE A 39 8.43 -3.71 0.08
C ILE A 39 7.02 -3.40 -0.43
N ALA A 40 6.19 -4.44 -0.64
CA ALA A 40 4.82 -4.27 -1.11
C ALA A 40 3.98 -3.44 -0.12
N ILE A 41 4.11 -3.70 1.18
CA ILE A 41 3.47 -2.94 2.25
C ILE A 41 3.95 -1.48 2.24
N GLY A 42 5.27 -1.24 2.25
CA GLY A 42 5.82 0.11 2.21
C GLY A 42 5.32 0.93 1.01
N TRP A 43 5.20 0.28 -0.15
CA TRP A 43 4.64 0.90 -1.36
C TRP A 43 3.15 1.24 -1.22
N VAL A 44 2.34 0.30 -0.71
CA VAL A 44 0.90 0.51 -0.47
C VAL A 44 0.67 1.65 0.54
N PHE A 45 1.42 1.68 1.64
CA PHE A 45 1.33 2.74 2.65
C PHE A 45 1.78 4.10 2.11
N SER A 46 2.87 4.16 1.34
CA SER A 46 3.33 5.39 0.68
C SER A 46 2.23 5.99 -0.21
N ARG A 47 1.49 5.15 -0.95
CA ARG A 47 0.37 5.61 -1.77
C ARG A 47 -0.89 5.95 -0.96
N GLY A 48 -1.15 5.23 0.13
CA GLY A 48 -2.24 5.55 1.07
C GLY A 48 -2.07 6.93 1.70
N ILE A 49 -0.85 7.26 2.13
CA ILE A 49 -0.50 8.56 2.70
C ILE A 49 -0.50 9.66 1.61
N ASN A 50 0.15 9.44 0.47
CA ASN A 50 0.14 10.43 -0.63
C ASN A 50 -1.28 10.72 -1.17
N GLY A 51 -2.15 9.71 -1.19
CA GLY A 51 -3.54 9.84 -1.60
C GLY A 51 -4.39 10.67 -0.63
N GLN A 52 -4.05 10.66 0.67
CA GLN A 52 -4.70 11.50 1.68
C GLN A 52 -4.19 12.95 1.62
N VAL A 53 -2.88 13.14 1.49
CA VAL A 53 -2.26 14.48 1.42
C VAL A 53 -2.74 15.25 0.18
N SER A 54 -2.77 14.60 -0.99
CA SER A 54 -3.25 15.25 -2.23
C SER A 54 -4.76 15.61 -2.19
N ARG A 55 -5.54 14.92 -1.35
CA ARG A 55 -6.96 15.25 -1.14
C ARG A 55 -7.16 16.42 -0.16
N GLN A 56 -6.18 16.64 0.72
CA GLN A 56 -6.17 17.74 1.68
C GLN A 56 -5.72 19.05 1.03
N GLU A 57 -4.67 19.02 0.18
CA GLU A 57 -4.22 20.19 -0.59
C GLU A 57 -5.27 20.74 -1.56
N ARG A 58 -6.20 19.90 -2.04
CA ARG A 58 -7.27 20.36 -2.94
C ARG A 58 -8.41 21.09 -2.23
N LYS A 59 -8.38 21.21 -0.89
CA LYS A 59 -9.39 21.97 -0.13
C LYS A 59 -8.95 23.41 0.23
N GLU A 60 -7.69 23.78 0.02
CA GLU A 60 -7.18 25.14 0.28
C GLU A 60 -6.42 25.62 -0.97
N PRO A 61 -7.12 26.21 -1.94
CA PRO A 61 -6.69 27.55 -2.36
C PRO A 61 -7.83 28.52 -2.75
N ASP A 62 -9.11 28.16 -2.61
CA ASP A 62 -10.21 28.99 -3.11
C ASP A 62 -10.80 29.96 -2.06
N ALA A 63 -10.37 29.88 -0.79
CA ALA A 63 -10.86 30.76 0.27
C ALA A 63 -10.16 32.14 0.33
N GLU A 64 -9.09 32.35 -0.43
CA GLU A 64 -8.22 33.53 -0.29
C GLU A 64 -8.32 34.56 -1.43
N ARG A 65 -9.21 34.34 -2.43
CA ARG A 65 -9.40 35.27 -3.58
C ARG A 65 -10.68 36.10 -3.55
N SER A 66 -11.35 36.19 -2.39
CA SER A 66 -12.58 36.98 -2.24
C SER A 66 -12.49 37.97 -1.06
N ASN A 67 -11.43 38.78 -1.01
CA ASN A 67 -11.39 40.03 -0.24
C ASN A 67 -10.81 41.15 -1.10
#